data_AF-A0A9D5Q192-F1
#
_entry.id   AF-A0A9D5Q192-F1
#
_cell.length_a   1.000
_cell.length_b   1.000
_cell.length_c   1.000
_cell.angle_alpha   90.00
_cell.angle_beta   90.00
_cell.angle_gamma   90.00
#
_symmetry.space_group_name_H-M   'P 1'
#
loop_
_entity.id
_entity.type
_entity.pdbx_description
1 polymer ?
#
loop_
_entity_poly.entity_id
_entity_poly.type
_entity_poly.pdbx_seq_one_letter_code
_entity_poly.pdbx_strand_id
1 'polypeptide(L)'
;IVSNLAFALYDAPLWNLALIASRLHWVWIGAVCGKLGTGFRYSNTLGWNTFPVPFLTEKNRTDLTRCAIDILLAREAHFPDTIAELYEPDNMPANLRAAHDFNDEKVERIFIGRRFKNDSERLEKLFTMYTKMTAKAGAA
;
A
#
# COMPACT_ATOMS: atom_id res chain seq x y z
N ILE A 1 5.36 12.72 -19.38
CA ILE A 1 4.51 13.73 -18.70
C ILE A 1 3.40 12.96 -17.99
N VAL A 2 3.24 13.14 -16.67
CA VAL A 2 2.13 12.56 -15.90
C VAL A 2 0.94 13.52 -15.98
N SER A 3 -0.24 13.03 -16.35
CA SER A 3 -1.44 13.88 -16.41
C SER A 3 -1.96 14.22 -15.02
N ASN A 4 -2.85 15.21 -14.92
CA ASN A 4 -3.52 15.56 -13.67
C ASN A 4 -4.45 14.47 -13.12
N LEU A 5 -4.66 13.37 -13.85
CA LEU A 5 -5.43 12.20 -13.40
C LEU A 5 -4.59 11.21 -12.59
N ALA A 6 -3.27 11.36 -12.59
CA ALA A 6 -2.34 10.48 -11.90
C ALA A 6 -1.48 11.27 -10.90
N PHE A 7 -0.96 10.55 -9.90
CA PHE A 7 -0.02 11.07 -8.92
C PHE A 7 1.34 10.42 -9.10
N ALA A 8 2.40 11.16 -8.79
CA ALA A 8 3.78 10.68 -8.89
C ALA A 8 4.54 10.95 -7.59
N LEU A 9 5.34 9.98 -7.18
CA LEU A 9 6.38 10.13 -6.17
C LEU A 9 7.73 10.11 -6.91
N TYR A 10 8.38 11.27 -7.03
CA TYR A 10 9.67 11.40 -7.70
C TYR A 10 10.81 11.00 -6.76
N ASP A 11 11.80 10.29 -7.30
CA ASP A 11 13.00 9.82 -6.58
C ASP A 11 12.70 9.08 -5.27
N ALA A 12 11.51 8.48 -5.18
CA ALA A 12 11.09 7.78 -4.00
C ALA A 12 11.82 6.44 -3.88
N PRO A 13 12.34 6.11 -2.68
CA PRO A 13 12.87 4.79 -2.42
C PRO A 13 11.86 3.69 -2.77
N LEU A 14 12.34 2.58 -3.34
CA LEU A 14 11.47 1.54 -3.89
C LEU A 14 10.54 0.87 -2.85
N TRP A 15 10.92 0.86 -1.56
CA TRP A 15 10.04 0.37 -0.49
C TRP A 15 8.70 1.12 -0.39
N ASN A 16 8.56 2.33 -0.94
CA ASN A 16 7.27 3.01 -1.00
C ASN A 16 6.25 2.22 -1.83
N LEU A 17 6.71 1.52 -2.89
CA LEU A 17 5.84 0.67 -3.70
C LEU A 17 5.22 -0.46 -2.87
N ALA A 18 6.00 -1.07 -1.96
CA ALA A 18 5.50 -2.11 -1.07
C ALA A 18 4.36 -1.62 -0.17
N LEU A 19 4.44 -0.38 0.32
CA LEU A 19 3.36 0.25 1.07
C LEU A 19 2.15 0.51 0.18
N ILE A 20 2.34 1.14 -0.99
CA ILE A 20 1.25 1.49 -1.92
C ILE A 20 0.50 0.24 -2.41
N ALA A 21 1.25 -0.83 -2.66
CA ALA A 21 0.73 -2.11 -3.16
C ALA A 21 0.14 -3.02 -2.07
N SER A 22 0.15 -2.59 -0.80
CA SER A 22 -0.35 -3.38 0.32
C SER A 22 -1.86 -3.28 0.52
N ARG A 23 -2.46 -4.33 1.09
CA ARG A 23 -3.86 -4.32 1.53
C ARG A 23 -4.12 -3.25 2.58
N LEU A 24 -3.16 -2.94 3.45
CA LEU A 24 -3.31 -1.86 4.45
C LEU A 24 -3.55 -0.50 3.79
N HIS A 25 -2.75 -0.16 2.79
CA HIS A 25 -2.93 1.11 2.07
C HIS A 25 -4.23 1.12 1.27
N TRP A 26 -4.60 -0.03 0.68
CA TRP A 26 -5.86 -0.20 -0.04
C TRP A 26 -7.09 0.02 0.87
N VAL A 27 -7.07 -0.56 2.08
CA VAL A 27 -8.12 -0.36 3.09
C VAL A 27 -8.16 1.09 3.56
N TRP A 28 -7.00 1.72 3.76
CA TRP A 28 -6.92 3.12 4.15
C TRP A 28 -7.58 4.03 3.13
N ILE A 29 -7.16 3.95 1.87
CA ILE A 29 -7.67 4.82 0.79
C ILE A 29 -9.16 4.57 0.57
N GLY A 30 -9.64 3.34 0.77
CA GLY A 30 -11.06 3.02 0.68
C GLY A 30 -11.92 3.67 1.76
N ALA A 31 -11.32 4.04 2.89
CA ALA A 31 -11.97 4.73 4.00
C ALA A 31 -11.86 6.26 3.92
N VAL A 32 -10.73 6.80 3.45
CA VAL A 32 -10.43 8.25 3.56
C VAL A 32 -10.43 9.01 2.23
N CYS A 33 -10.20 8.33 1.10
CA CYS A 33 -10.25 8.98 -0.21
C CYS A 33 -11.70 9.04 -0.72
N GLY A 34 -11.93 9.97 -1.66
CA GLY A 34 -13.20 10.04 -2.36
C GLY A 34 -13.43 8.83 -3.26
N LYS A 35 -14.66 8.71 -3.78
CA LYS A 35 -15.03 7.71 -4.79
C LYS A 35 -15.60 8.40 -6.02
N LEU A 36 -15.44 7.76 -7.16
CA LEU A 36 -16.13 8.12 -8.40
C LEU A 36 -16.85 6.87 -8.90
N GLY A 37 -18.17 6.82 -8.73
CA GLY A 37 -18.93 5.58 -8.88
C GLY A 37 -18.44 4.52 -7.89
N THR A 38 -18.06 3.35 -8.39
CA THR A 38 -17.50 2.24 -7.59
C THR A 38 -15.97 2.31 -7.44
N GLY A 39 -15.29 3.16 -8.22
CA GLY A 39 -13.84 3.29 -8.20
C GLY A 39 -13.33 4.25 -7.14
N PHE A 40 -12.09 4.05 -6.70
CA PHE A 40 -11.41 5.02 -5.84
C PHE A 40 -11.03 6.27 -6.63
N ARG A 41 -11.30 7.44 -6.07
CA ARG A 41 -10.68 8.69 -6.49
C ARG A 41 -9.53 8.97 -5.54
N TYR A 42 -8.35 8.48 -5.92
CA TYR A 42 -7.14 8.65 -5.11
C TYR A 42 -6.84 10.14 -4.86
N SER A 43 -6.35 10.43 -3.66
CA SER A 43 -5.91 11.77 -3.25
C SER A 43 -4.60 11.61 -2.49
N ASN A 44 -3.55 12.33 -2.91
CA ASN A 44 -2.31 12.36 -2.14
C ASN A 44 -2.52 13.02 -0.77
N THR A 45 -3.31 14.10 -0.70
CA THR A 45 -3.59 14.83 0.55
C THR A 45 -4.38 14.00 1.54
N LEU A 46 -5.39 13.24 1.07
CA LEU A 46 -6.24 12.46 1.97
C LEU A 46 -5.75 11.03 2.17
N GLY A 47 -5.13 10.41 1.17
CA GLY A 47 -4.66 9.04 1.21
C GLY A 47 -3.21 8.94 1.69
N TRP A 48 -2.26 9.34 0.84
CA TRP A 48 -0.83 9.17 1.10
C TRP A 48 -0.34 9.98 2.32
N ASN A 49 -0.64 11.28 2.35
CA ASN A 49 -0.11 12.19 3.37
C ASN A 49 -0.64 11.90 4.78
N THR A 50 -1.78 11.19 4.89
CA THR A 50 -2.39 10.81 6.17
C THR A 50 -2.13 9.35 6.53
N PHE A 51 -1.54 8.56 5.63
CA PHE A 51 -1.34 7.13 5.85
C PHE A 51 -0.39 6.92 7.04
N PRO A 52 -0.86 6.30 8.14
CA PRO A 52 -0.08 6.26 9.37
C PRO A 52 0.94 5.13 9.33
N VAL A 53 2.15 5.45 8.85
CA VAL A 53 3.27 4.49 8.79
C VAL A 53 4.04 4.50 10.12
N PRO A 54 4.29 3.33 10.74
CA PRO A 54 5.11 3.26 11.94
C PRO A 54 6.58 3.60 11.62
N PHE A 55 7.41 3.77 12.65
CA PHE A 55 8.84 3.94 12.42
C PHE A 55 9.43 2.73 11.68
N LEU A 56 10.02 2.98 10.50
CA LEU A 56 10.65 1.94 9.69
C LEU A 56 12.16 1.90 9.95
N THR A 57 12.62 0.78 10.53
CA THR A 57 14.05 0.46 10.66
C THR A 57 14.69 0.26 9.28
N GLU A 58 16.02 0.28 9.21
CA GLU A 58 16.75 -0.01 7.98
C GLU A 58 16.42 -1.40 7.44
N LYS A 59 16.40 -2.42 8.31
CA LYS A 59 15.98 -3.78 7.96
C LYS A 59 14.56 -3.80 7.36
N ASN A 60 13.60 -3.07 7.95
CA ASN A 60 12.25 -2.98 7.40
C ASN A 60 12.26 -2.41 5.98
N ARG A 61 13.04 -1.36 5.73
CA ARG A 61 13.14 -0.74 4.40
C ARG A 61 13.79 -1.67 3.37
N THR A 62 14.79 -2.45 3.76
CA THR A 62 15.41 -3.46 2.90
C THR A 62 14.42 -4.59 2.58
N ASP A 63 13.73 -5.11 3.59
CA ASP A 63 12.72 -6.16 3.40
C ASP A 63 11.57 -5.68 2.50
N LEU A 64 11.06 -4.47 2.72
CA LEU A 64 10.02 -3.87 1.88
C LEU A 64 10.51 -3.60 0.45
N THR A 65 11.77 -3.20 0.29
CA THR A 65 12.38 -3.03 -1.04
C THR A 65 12.41 -4.37 -1.78
N ARG A 66 12.73 -5.47 -1.08
CA ARG A 66 12.69 -6.81 -1.67
C ARG A 66 11.27 -7.19 -2.10
N CYS A 67 10.26 -6.98 -1.25
CA CYS A 67 8.86 -7.22 -1.59
C CYS A 67 8.41 -6.43 -2.83
N ALA A 68 8.81 -5.16 -2.92
CA ALA A 68 8.52 -4.32 -4.09
C ALA A 68 9.16 -4.87 -5.37
N ILE A 69 10.42 -5.31 -5.30
CA ILE A 69 11.11 -5.96 -6.43
C ILE A 69 10.39 -7.24 -6.86
N ASP A 70 10.01 -8.09 -5.90
CA ASP A 70 9.34 -9.37 -6.21
C ASP A 70 7.98 -9.14 -6.89
N ILE A 71 7.21 -8.12 -6.50
CA ILE A 71 5.98 -7.71 -7.20
C ILE A 71 6.29 -7.25 -8.63
N LEU A 72 7.32 -6.42 -8.82
CA LEU A 72 7.70 -5.92 -10.15
C LEU A 72 8.17 -7.06 -11.07
N LEU A 73 8.99 -7.99 -10.56
CA LEU A 73 9.43 -9.16 -11.31
C LEU A 73 8.26 -10.08 -11.66
N ALA A 74 7.30 -10.25 -10.75
CA ALA A 74 6.11 -11.05 -11.02
C ALA A 74 5.26 -10.43 -12.13
N ARG A 75 5.16 -9.09 -12.22
CA ARG A 75 4.49 -8.40 -13.34
C ARG A 75 5.25 -8.57 -14.65
N GLU A 76 6.57 -8.36 -14.63
CA GLU A 76 7.43 -8.46 -15.82
C GLU A 76 7.36 -9.85 -16.48
N ALA A 77 7.25 -10.91 -15.67
CA ALA A 77 7.18 -12.29 -16.16
C ALA A 77 5.97 -12.61 -17.05
N HIS A 78 4.97 -11.72 -17.11
CA HIS A 78 3.74 -11.88 -17.89
C HIS A 78 3.63 -10.90 -19.06
N PHE A 79 4.74 -10.26 -19.46
CA PHE A 79 4.73 -9.46 -20.68
C PHE A 79 4.25 -10.32 -21.88
N PRO A 80 3.30 -9.84 -22.73
CA PRO A 80 2.88 -8.45 -22.91
C PRO A 80 1.60 -8.01 -22.18
N ASP A 81 1.11 -8.74 -21.18
CA ASP A 81 -0.13 -8.40 -20.47
C ASP A 81 -0.08 -6.99 -19.87
N THR A 82 -1.20 -6.28 -19.96
CA THR A 82 -1.37 -4.95 -19.37
C THR A 82 -1.58 -5.02 -17.86
N ILE A 83 -1.34 -3.91 -17.15
CA ILE A 83 -1.63 -3.83 -15.72
C ILE A 83 -3.11 -4.13 -15.41
N ALA A 84 -4.04 -3.78 -16.30
CA ALA A 84 -5.46 -4.09 -16.11
C ALA A 84 -5.72 -5.60 -16.15
N GLU A 85 -5.11 -6.32 -17.10
CA GLU A 85 -5.23 -7.78 -17.22
C GLU A 85 -4.57 -8.48 -16.03
N LEU A 86 -3.37 -8.04 -15.61
CA LEU A 86 -2.65 -8.62 -14.47
C LEU A 86 -3.39 -8.48 -13.12
N TYR A 87 -4.21 -7.44 -12.98
CA TYR A 87 -4.95 -7.15 -11.74
C TYR A 87 -6.44 -7.45 -11.82
N GLU A 88 -6.88 -8.15 -12.86
CA GLU A 88 -8.23 -8.68 -12.95
C GLU A 88 -8.45 -9.68 -11.78
N PRO A 89 -9.47 -9.49 -10.91
CA PRO A 89 -9.59 -10.26 -9.67
C PRO A 89 -9.61 -11.78 -9.84
N ASP A 90 -10.28 -12.27 -10.88
CA ASP A 90 -10.50 -13.68 -11.14
C ASP A 90 -9.33 -14.32 -11.93
N ASN A 91 -8.55 -13.52 -12.65
CA ASN A 91 -7.48 -13.95 -13.54
C ASN A 91 -6.07 -13.47 -13.15
N MET A 92 -5.91 -12.79 -12.01
CA MET A 92 -4.59 -12.37 -11.54
C MET A 92 -3.64 -13.58 -11.41
N PRO A 93 -2.46 -13.55 -12.07
CA PRO A 93 -1.52 -14.67 -12.06
C PRO A 93 -1.10 -15.11 -10.66
N ALA A 94 -0.94 -16.42 -10.46
CA ALA A 94 -0.68 -17.01 -9.15
C ALA A 94 0.60 -16.49 -8.49
N ASN A 95 1.68 -16.30 -9.24
CA ASN A 95 2.94 -15.73 -8.74
C ASN A 95 2.79 -14.25 -8.32
N LEU A 96 2.01 -13.46 -9.06
CA LEU A 96 1.72 -12.07 -8.71
C LEU A 96 0.88 -11.99 -7.43
N ARG A 97 -0.15 -12.83 -7.32
CA ARG A 97 -0.97 -12.95 -6.11
C ARG A 97 -0.13 -13.36 -4.90
N ALA A 98 0.78 -14.33 -5.06
CA ALA A 98 1.70 -14.75 -4.01
C ALA A 98 2.68 -13.63 -3.62
N ALA A 99 3.18 -12.84 -4.57
CA ALA A 99 4.05 -11.69 -4.29
C ALA A 99 3.31 -10.62 -3.46
N HIS A 100 2.05 -10.34 -3.77
CA HIS A 100 1.21 -9.45 -2.97
C HIS A 100 0.92 -10.00 -1.57
N ASP A 101 0.58 -11.28 -1.45
CA ASP A 101 0.32 -11.87 -0.13
C ASP A 101 1.58 -11.84 0.77
N PHE A 102 2.76 -12.12 0.20
CA PHE A 102 4.02 -12.01 0.93
C PHE A 102 4.32 -10.56 1.34
N ASN A 103 4.07 -9.60 0.46
CA ASN A 103 4.19 -8.18 0.78
C ASN A 103 3.26 -7.78 1.94
N ASP A 104 2.00 -8.22 1.89
CA ASP A 104 1.03 -7.96 2.95
C ASP A 104 1.46 -8.59 4.27
N GLU A 105 2.06 -9.77 4.27
CA GLU A 105 2.63 -10.34 5.50
C GLU A 105 3.66 -9.45 6.14
N LYS A 106 4.62 -9.00 5.33
CA LYS A 106 5.75 -8.23 5.80
C LYS A 106 5.29 -6.87 6.32
N VAL A 107 4.42 -6.21 5.56
CA VAL A 107 3.82 -4.93 5.95
C VAL A 107 3.03 -5.09 7.25
N GLU A 108 2.15 -6.08 7.37
CA GLU A 108 1.33 -6.26 8.58
C GLU A 108 2.16 -6.62 9.81
N ARG A 109 3.20 -7.44 9.66
CA ARG A 109 4.16 -7.72 10.73
C ARG A 109 4.92 -6.47 11.18
N ILE A 110 5.24 -5.55 10.27
CA ILE A 110 5.84 -4.25 10.66
C ILE A 110 4.85 -3.41 11.48
N PHE A 111 3.55 -3.46 11.16
CA PHE A 111 2.53 -2.66 11.85
C PHE A 111 2.13 -3.21 13.23
N ILE A 112 1.99 -4.54 13.36
CA ILE A 112 1.46 -5.17 14.59
C ILE A 112 2.17 -6.47 15.01
N GLY A 113 3.22 -6.90 14.32
CA GLY A 113 3.96 -8.14 14.62
C GLY A 113 3.33 -9.44 14.11
N ARG A 114 2.12 -9.38 13.52
CA ARG A 114 1.37 -10.51 12.96
C ARG A 114 0.47 -10.06 11.80
N ARG A 115 -0.23 -11.00 11.16
CA ARG A 115 -1.31 -10.69 10.21
C ARG A 115 -2.54 -10.13 10.93
N PHE A 116 -3.27 -9.25 10.24
CA PHE A 116 -4.61 -8.82 10.63
C PHE A 116 -5.64 -9.91 10.29
N LYS A 117 -6.69 -9.99 11.09
CA LYS A 117 -7.79 -10.95 10.93
C LYS A 117 -8.71 -10.57 9.77
N ASN A 118 -8.99 -9.27 9.61
CA ASN A 118 -9.91 -8.74 8.60
C ASN A 118 -9.69 -7.24 8.38
N ASP A 119 -10.39 -6.67 7.40
CA ASP A 119 -10.26 -5.26 7.04
C ASP A 119 -10.77 -4.30 8.11
N SER A 120 -11.72 -4.73 8.96
CA SER A 120 -12.17 -3.93 10.11
C SER A 120 -11.06 -3.71 11.13
N GLU A 121 -10.32 -4.78 11.48
CA GLU A 121 -9.16 -4.69 12.39
C GLU A 121 -8.04 -3.83 11.79
N ARG A 122 -7.80 -3.95 10.48
CA ARG A 122 -6.84 -3.09 9.75
C ARG A 122 -7.21 -1.62 9.93
N LEU A 123 -8.47 -1.29 9.65
CA LEU A 123 -8.94 0.09 9.66
C LEU A 123 -8.95 0.69 11.08
N GLU A 124 -9.40 -0.06 12.09
CA GLU A 124 -9.38 0.37 13.49
C GLU A 124 -7.95 0.70 13.95
N LYS A 125 -6.99 -0.17 13.61
CA LYS A 125 -5.59 0.05 13.95
C LYS A 125 -5.02 1.29 13.25
N LEU A 126 -5.31 1.46 11.96
CA LEU A 126 -4.85 2.62 11.19
C LEU A 126 -5.40 3.93 11.78
N PHE A 127 -6.70 4.00 12.08
CA PHE A 127 -7.27 5.19 12.75
C PHE A 127 -6.63 5.46 14.12
N THR A 128 -6.44 4.42 14.92
CA THR A 128 -5.75 4.54 16.21
C THR A 128 -4.33 5.12 16.06
N MET A 129 -3.58 4.68 15.05
CA MET A 129 -2.24 5.22 14.76
C MET A 129 -2.29 6.65 14.26
N TYR A 130 -3.23 6.96 13.35
CA TYR A 130 -3.43 8.30 12.83
C TYR A 130 -3.75 9.31 13.94
N THR A 131 -4.69 9.01 14.83
CA THR A 131 -5.05 9.87 15.98
C THR A 131 -3.84 10.13 16.89
N LYS A 132 -3.00 9.11 17.13
CA LYS A 132 -1.78 9.29 17.94
C LYS A 132 -0.75 10.19 17.25
N MET A 133 -0.59 10.05 15.93
CA MET A 133 0.33 10.88 15.15
C MET A 133 -0.10 12.36 15.13
N THR A 134 -1.39 12.61 14.93
CA THR A 134 -1.93 13.98 14.86
C THR A 134 -2.03 14.65 16.23
N ALA A 135 -2.35 13.91 17.29
CA ALA A 135 -2.32 14.45 18.66
C ALA A 135 -0.91 14.88 19.08
N LYS A 136 0.12 14.15 18.65
CA LYS A 136 1.53 14.52 18.91
C LYS A 136 1.96 15.75 18.10
N ALA A 137 1.45 15.92 16.88
CA ALA A 137 1.78 17.06 16.03
C ALA A 137 1.15 18.39 16.51
N GLY A 138 -0.03 18.35 17.14
CA GLY A 138 -0.69 19.53 17.70
C GLY A 138 -0.19 19.97 19.08
N ALA A 139 0.68 19.20 19.72
CA ALA A 139 1.26 19.49 21.03
C ALA A 139 2.68 20.10 20.96
N ALA A 140 3.14 20.45 19.75
CA ALA A 140 4.45 21.01 19.45
C ALA A 140 4.37 22.49 19.07
#